data_AF-K1YMM9-F1
#
_entry.id   AF-K1YMM9-F1
#
_cell.length_a   1.000
_cell.length_b   1.000
_cell.length_c   1.000
_cell.angle_alpha   90.00
_cell.angle_beta   90.00
_cell.angle_gamma   90.00
#
_symmetry.space_group_name_H-M   'P 1'
#
loop_
_entity.id
_entity.type
_entity.pdbx_description
1 polymer ?
#
loop_
_entity_poly.entity_id
_entity_poly.type
_entity_poly.pdbx_seq_one_letter_code
_entity_poly.pdbx_strand_id
1 'polypeptide(L)'
;MDNKSILQFNLESDLIIKRIFFGLLFIELFLVANDFFCYFILKLSGTSISKVISVSCETSIANWFSSVQFLLIGLIFIFVSLIKHKDEGLKKSFMWILFGLFFLYFSVDDGAGIHEQISLDLRKYIQSFLESKKYSGISNLLNRFPSYAWQLILGPVFLVMGYLIFIFFWNKLKTVKIKLMFLSSILFLILAEVMDFIEGLNESFLTFVKQYTDNTTSVIHLIMVFEEFLEMFAITLFFITCLKILFEELNNCNFKIINSVNYKK
;
A
#
# COMPACT_ATOMS: atom_id res chain seq x y z
N MET A 1 -6.74 -30.26 42.84
CA MET A 1 -7.26 -28.97 42.35
C MET A 1 -6.10 -28.30 41.63
N ASP A 2 -6.03 -28.46 40.30
CA ASP A 2 -4.94 -27.88 39.52
C ASP A 2 -5.18 -26.40 39.30
N ASN A 3 -4.46 -25.58 40.07
CA ASN A 3 -4.33 -24.15 39.85
C ASN A 3 -3.58 -23.94 38.52
N LYS A 4 -4.30 -23.92 37.41
CA LYS A 4 -3.74 -23.49 36.12
C LYS A 4 -3.40 -22.00 36.23
N SER A 5 -2.12 -21.70 36.36
CA SER A 5 -1.60 -20.34 36.28
C SER A 5 -1.96 -19.74 34.92
N ILE A 6 -2.84 -18.74 34.92
CA ILE A 6 -3.11 -17.92 33.73
C ILE A 6 -1.90 -17.02 33.56
N LEU A 7 -1.08 -17.29 32.54
CA LEU A 7 -0.02 -16.38 32.10
C LEU A 7 -0.68 -15.11 31.55
N GLN A 8 -0.67 -14.03 32.34
CA GLN A 8 -1.11 -12.72 31.91
C GLN A 8 0.09 -11.95 31.35
N PHE A 9 0.14 -11.79 30.03
CA PHE A 9 1.10 -10.89 29.38
C PHE A 9 0.50 -9.48 29.33
N ASN A 10 1.04 -8.56 30.12
CA ASN A 10 0.72 -7.13 29.99
C ASN A 10 1.61 -6.54 28.89
N LEU A 11 1.06 -6.42 27.69
CA LEU A 11 1.72 -5.74 26.58
C LEU A 11 1.32 -4.25 26.59
N GLU A 12 2.32 -3.37 26.70
CA GLU A 12 2.11 -1.92 26.50
C GLU A 12 1.93 -1.62 25.01
N SER A 13 0.72 -1.87 24.49
CA SER A 13 0.39 -1.76 23.06
C SER A 13 0.76 -0.39 22.47
N ASP A 14 0.50 0.70 23.19
CA ASP A 14 0.83 2.05 22.74
C ASP A 14 2.33 2.28 22.56
N LEU A 15 3.16 1.74 23.46
CA LEU A 15 4.62 1.85 23.37
C LEU A 15 5.15 1.03 22.18
N ILE A 16 4.61 -0.18 21.98
CA ILE A 16 4.96 -1.04 20.85
C ILE A 16 4.60 -0.36 19.53
N ILE A 17 3.36 0.14 19.41
CA ILE A 17 2.88 0.85 18.22
C ILE A 17 3.77 2.07 17.93
N LYS A 18 4.12 2.86 18.96
CA LYS A 18 5.00 4.03 18.80
C LYS A 18 6.38 3.62 18.29
N ARG A 19 6.97 2.55 18.83
CA ARG A 19 8.28 2.03 18.38
C ARG A 19 8.22 1.54 16.94
N ILE A 20 7.17 0.82 16.57
CA ILE A 20 6.96 0.37 15.18
C ILE A 20 6.86 1.58 14.25
N PHE A 21 6.05 2.59 14.58
CA PHE A 21 5.91 3.80 13.77
C PHE A 21 7.26 4.50 13.52
N PHE A 22 8.01 4.79 14.57
CA PHE A 22 9.32 5.45 14.42
C PHE A 22 10.36 4.55 13.74
N GLY A 23 10.27 3.23 13.92
CA GLY A 23 11.13 2.28 13.21
C GLY A 23 10.87 2.28 11.70
N LEU A 24 9.61 2.24 11.28
CA LEU A 24 9.23 2.31 9.86
C LEU A 24 9.62 3.66 9.25
N LEU A 25 9.28 4.76 9.91
CA LEU A 25 9.64 6.10 9.44
C LEU A 25 11.17 6.27 9.32
N PHE A 26 11.94 5.71 10.25
CA PHE A 26 13.40 5.72 10.15
C PHE A 26 13.89 4.95 8.92
N ILE A 27 13.30 3.79 8.61
CA ILE A 27 13.65 3.02 7.41
C ILE A 27 13.31 3.81 6.15
N GLU A 28 12.13 4.40 6.05
CA GLU A 28 11.72 5.24 4.91
C GLU A 28 12.69 6.40 4.66
N LEU A 29 12.98 7.18 5.71
CA LEU A 29 13.92 8.30 5.61
C LEU A 29 15.33 7.83 5.27
N PHE A 30 15.74 6.67 5.79
CA PHE A 30 17.03 6.08 5.45
C PHE A 30 17.09 5.68 3.97
N LEU A 31 16.05 5.07 3.41
CA LEU A 31 15.98 4.71 1.99
C LEU A 31 16.06 5.96 1.10
N VAL A 32 15.24 6.98 1.38
CA VAL A 32 15.26 8.27 0.66
C VAL A 32 16.64 8.94 0.74
N ALA A 33 17.27 8.94 1.92
CA ALA A 33 18.60 9.53 2.08
C ALA A 33 19.68 8.78 1.29
N ASN A 34 19.60 7.44 1.22
CA ASN A 34 20.56 6.64 0.45
C ASN A 34 20.38 6.84 -1.05
N ASP A 35 19.14 6.95 -1.54
CA ASP A 35 18.86 7.27 -2.93
C ASP A 35 19.39 8.66 -3.31
N PHE A 36 19.05 9.68 -2.52
CA PHE A 36 19.57 11.03 -2.71
C PHE A 36 21.11 11.04 -2.75
N PHE A 37 21.75 10.32 -1.83
CA PHE A 37 23.21 10.20 -1.80
C PHE A 37 23.77 9.50 -3.05
N CYS A 38 23.18 8.40 -3.48
CA CYS A 38 23.63 7.67 -4.67
C CYS A 38 23.43 8.45 -5.96
N TYR A 39 22.28 9.13 -6.10
CA TYR A 39 21.94 9.89 -7.29
C TYR A 39 22.72 11.22 -7.37
N PHE A 40 22.65 12.06 -6.33
CA PHE A 40 23.20 13.42 -6.40
C PHE A 40 24.69 13.50 -6.05
N ILE A 41 25.15 12.73 -5.07
CA ILE A 41 26.54 12.82 -4.58
C ILE A 41 27.45 11.88 -5.37
N LEU A 42 27.08 10.59 -5.43
CA LEU A 42 27.90 9.59 -6.12
C LEU A 42 27.69 9.54 -7.63
N LYS A 43 26.60 10.15 -8.14
CA LYS A 43 26.25 10.17 -9.57
C LYS A 43 26.20 8.77 -10.20
N LEU A 44 25.67 7.81 -9.45
CA LEU A 44 25.61 6.39 -9.87
C LEU A 44 24.40 6.07 -10.75
N SER A 45 23.72 7.08 -11.31
CA SER A 45 22.49 6.89 -12.08
C SER A 45 22.69 5.89 -13.24
N GLY A 46 21.74 4.96 -13.39
CA GLY A 46 21.76 3.92 -14.42
C GLY A 46 22.55 2.65 -14.10
N THR A 47 23.19 2.56 -12.92
CA THR A 47 23.89 1.34 -12.48
C THR A 47 22.95 0.33 -11.83
N SER A 48 23.33 -0.95 -11.77
CA SER A 48 22.55 -1.95 -11.04
C SER A 48 22.44 -1.63 -9.55
N ILE A 49 23.50 -1.05 -8.97
CA ILE A 49 23.50 -0.63 -7.56
C ILE A 49 22.52 0.52 -7.34
N SER A 50 22.50 1.52 -8.23
CA SER A 50 21.52 2.61 -8.12
C SER A 50 20.10 2.09 -8.25
N LYS A 51 19.81 1.09 -9.10
CA LYS A 51 18.45 0.51 -9.21
C LYS A 51 17.97 -0.13 -7.90
N VAL A 52 18.85 -0.82 -7.19
CA VAL A 52 18.51 -1.46 -5.91
C VAL A 52 18.25 -0.44 -4.80
N ILE A 53 18.99 0.68 -4.82
CA ILE A 53 18.91 1.74 -3.79
C ILE A 53 17.84 2.78 -4.12
N SER A 54 17.58 3.02 -5.41
CA SER A 54 16.65 4.03 -5.91
C SER A 54 15.27 3.78 -5.36
N VAL A 55 14.70 4.78 -4.68
CA VAL A 55 13.36 4.60 -4.12
C VAL A 55 12.33 4.47 -5.25
N SER A 56 12.52 5.24 -6.34
CA SER A 56 11.66 5.24 -7.53
C SER A 56 11.86 4.07 -8.49
N CYS A 57 12.35 2.92 -8.03
CA CYS A 57 12.56 1.76 -8.89
C CYS A 57 11.76 0.57 -8.37
N GLU A 58 10.97 -0.04 -9.25
CA GLU A 58 10.14 -1.22 -8.95
C GLU A 58 10.95 -2.41 -8.40
N THR A 59 12.25 -2.51 -8.71
CA THR A 59 13.11 -3.62 -8.24
C THR A 59 13.94 -3.25 -7.00
N SER A 60 13.60 -2.14 -6.35
CA SER A 60 14.37 -1.60 -5.24
C SER A 60 14.04 -2.23 -3.89
N ILE A 61 14.91 -1.93 -2.90
CA ILE A 61 14.64 -2.25 -1.50
C ILE A 61 13.43 -1.47 -0.97
N ALA A 62 13.17 -0.26 -1.48
CA ALA A 62 12.02 0.54 -1.08
C ALA A 62 10.71 -0.12 -1.51
N ASN A 63 10.63 -0.58 -2.76
CA ASN A 63 9.46 -1.31 -3.25
C ASN A 63 9.23 -2.60 -2.45
N TRP A 64 10.29 -3.36 -2.18
CA TRP A 64 10.19 -4.54 -1.31
C TRP A 64 9.67 -4.20 0.10
N PHE A 65 10.11 -3.06 0.66
CA PHE A 65 9.63 -2.59 1.96
C PHE A 65 8.13 -2.27 1.94
N SER A 66 7.64 -1.53 0.94
CA SER A 66 6.21 -1.25 0.72
C SER A 66 5.39 -2.53 0.59
N SER A 67 5.87 -3.47 -0.24
CA SER A 67 5.26 -4.80 -0.41
C SER A 67 5.13 -5.56 0.92
N VAL A 68 6.16 -5.53 1.78
CA VAL A 68 6.10 -6.15 3.12
C VAL A 68 5.08 -5.45 4.01
N GLN A 69 4.96 -4.13 3.96
CA GLN A 69 3.94 -3.41 4.73
C GLN A 69 2.53 -3.82 4.29
N PHE A 70 2.27 -3.92 2.98
CA PHE A 70 1.00 -4.42 2.45
C PHE A 70 0.71 -5.85 2.92
N LEU A 71 1.71 -6.74 2.89
CA LEU A 71 1.58 -8.11 3.39
C LEU A 71 1.16 -8.11 4.87
N LEU A 72 1.82 -7.30 5.70
CA LEU A 72 1.51 -7.21 7.13
C LEU A 72 0.11 -6.64 7.38
N ILE A 73 -0.33 -5.63 6.62
CA ILE A 73 -1.70 -5.10 6.68
C ILE A 73 -2.70 -6.21 6.32
N GLY A 74 -2.46 -6.93 5.23
CA GLY A 74 -3.30 -8.05 4.80
C GLY A 74 -3.42 -9.12 5.88
N LEU A 75 -2.30 -9.53 6.47
CA LEU A 75 -2.26 -10.51 7.56
C LEU A 75 -2.99 -10.03 8.81
N ILE A 76 -2.88 -8.74 9.18
CA ILE A 76 -3.65 -8.17 10.29
C ILE A 76 -5.15 -8.33 10.03
N PHE A 77 -5.61 -7.99 8.83
CA PHE A 77 -7.03 -8.12 8.50
C PHE A 77 -7.52 -9.57 8.52
N ILE A 78 -6.75 -10.50 7.97
CA ILE A 78 -7.05 -11.93 8.07
C ILE A 78 -7.12 -12.35 9.54
N PHE A 79 -6.18 -11.94 10.37
CA PHE A 79 -6.15 -12.31 11.77
C PHE A 79 -7.33 -11.72 12.58
N VAL A 80 -7.67 -10.45 12.35
CA VAL A 80 -8.87 -9.83 12.94
C VAL A 80 -10.14 -10.54 12.45
N SER A 81 -10.17 -10.99 11.19
CA SER A 81 -11.30 -11.77 10.66
C SER A 81 -11.49 -13.08 11.41
N LEU A 82 -10.41 -13.77 11.80
CA LEU A 82 -10.46 -15.03 12.54
C LEU A 82 -11.01 -14.81 13.96
N ILE A 83 -10.57 -13.73 14.62
CA ILE A 83 -11.13 -13.32 15.92
C ILE A 83 -12.63 -13.06 15.78
N LYS A 84 -13.03 -12.24 14.81
CA LYS A 84 -14.43 -11.85 14.60
C LYS A 84 -15.33 -12.98 14.14
N HIS A 85 -14.81 -13.90 13.33
CA HIS A 85 -15.57 -15.05 12.85
C HIS A 85 -16.02 -15.93 14.03
N LYS A 86 -15.14 -16.12 15.01
CA LYS A 86 -15.43 -16.93 16.20
C LYS A 86 -16.57 -16.36 17.03
N ASP A 87 -16.62 -15.05 17.20
CA ASP A 87 -17.58 -14.38 18.08
C ASP A 87 -18.87 -13.98 17.37
N GLU A 88 -18.78 -13.61 16.09
CA GLU A 88 -19.84 -12.91 15.36
C GLU A 88 -20.25 -13.58 14.04
N GLY A 89 -19.52 -14.62 13.60
CA GLY A 89 -19.79 -15.39 12.39
C GLY A 89 -19.32 -14.76 11.07
N LEU A 90 -19.42 -15.53 9.98
CA LEU A 90 -18.82 -15.19 8.67
C LEU A 90 -19.32 -13.90 8.04
N LYS A 91 -20.61 -13.58 8.16
CA LYS A 91 -21.18 -12.36 7.57
C LYS A 91 -20.51 -11.09 8.11
N LYS A 92 -20.15 -11.10 9.39
CA LYS A 92 -19.51 -9.96 10.04
C LYS A 92 -17.99 -9.97 9.93
N SER A 93 -17.38 -11.12 9.66
CA SER A 93 -15.95 -11.22 9.35
C SER A 93 -15.63 -10.99 7.87
N PHE A 94 -16.60 -11.06 6.98
CA PHE A 94 -16.39 -11.02 5.52
C PHE A 94 -15.61 -9.81 5.03
N MET A 95 -15.94 -8.60 5.49
CA MET A 95 -15.22 -7.38 5.08
C MET A 95 -13.74 -7.42 5.47
N TRP A 96 -13.42 -7.98 6.63
CA TRP A 96 -12.03 -8.18 7.05
C TRP A 96 -11.29 -9.18 6.14
N ILE A 97 -11.96 -10.26 5.72
CA ILE A 97 -11.38 -11.22 4.78
C ILE A 97 -11.14 -10.55 3.42
N LEU A 98 -12.15 -9.82 2.92
CA LEU A 98 -12.08 -9.12 1.64
C LEU A 98 -10.91 -8.12 1.62
N PHE A 99 -10.77 -7.28 2.65
CA PHE A 99 -9.65 -6.35 2.75
C PHE A 99 -8.32 -7.05 2.95
N GLY A 100 -8.29 -8.14 3.74
CA GLY A 100 -7.08 -8.96 3.89
C GLY A 100 -6.58 -9.48 2.54
N LEU A 101 -7.48 -10.08 1.74
CA LEU A 101 -7.14 -10.57 0.40
C LEU A 101 -6.73 -9.45 -0.54
N PHE A 102 -7.39 -8.29 -0.46
CA PHE A 102 -7.05 -7.12 -1.25
C PHE A 102 -5.61 -6.64 -0.98
N PHE A 103 -5.22 -6.47 0.28
CA PHE A 103 -3.85 -6.05 0.62
C PHE A 103 -2.81 -7.15 0.38
N LEU A 104 -3.17 -8.43 0.50
CA LEU A 104 -2.31 -9.53 0.08
C LEU A 104 -2.09 -9.51 -1.44
N TYR A 105 -3.12 -9.19 -2.24
CA TYR A 105 -2.97 -8.97 -3.68
C TYR A 105 -1.97 -7.83 -3.94
N PHE A 106 -2.13 -6.67 -3.28
CA PHE A 106 -1.19 -5.54 -3.44
C PHE A 106 0.25 -5.93 -3.10
N SER A 107 0.48 -6.70 -2.03
CA SER A 107 1.83 -7.15 -1.67
C SER A 107 2.51 -8.03 -2.72
N VAL A 108 1.73 -8.72 -3.55
CA VAL A 108 2.23 -9.54 -4.66
C VAL A 108 2.38 -8.71 -5.92
N ASP A 109 1.38 -7.87 -6.19
CA ASP A 109 1.29 -7.01 -7.36
C ASP A 109 2.45 -6.04 -7.45
N ASP A 110 2.74 -5.36 -6.35
CA ASP A 110 3.83 -4.37 -6.21
C ASP A 110 5.21 -4.98 -6.52
N GLY A 111 5.44 -6.24 -6.11
CA GLY A 111 6.68 -6.97 -6.42
C GLY A 111 6.72 -7.61 -7.82
N ALA A 112 5.58 -7.73 -8.51
CA ALA A 112 5.48 -8.46 -9.78
C ALA A 112 4.98 -7.60 -10.96
N GLY A 113 4.58 -6.35 -10.73
CA GLY A 113 4.03 -5.43 -11.74
C GLY A 113 2.79 -6.01 -12.43
N ILE A 114 1.91 -6.70 -11.70
CA ILE A 114 0.79 -7.44 -12.31
C ILE A 114 -0.23 -6.46 -12.91
N HIS A 115 -0.57 -5.39 -12.20
CA HIS A 115 -1.51 -4.37 -12.66
C HIS A 115 -1.01 -3.67 -13.93
N GLU A 116 0.29 -3.45 -14.04
CA GLU A 116 0.89 -2.90 -15.25
C GLU A 116 0.82 -3.86 -16.42
N GLN A 117 1.30 -5.10 -16.24
CA GLN A 117 1.32 -6.13 -17.29
C GLN A 117 -0.08 -6.45 -17.81
N ILE A 118 -1.04 -6.66 -16.91
CA ILE A 118 -2.43 -6.91 -17.27
C ILE A 118 -3.00 -5.71 -18.03
N SER A 119 -2.73 -4.49 -17.60
CA SER A 119 -3.26 -3.31 -18.26
C SER A 119 -2.70 -3.12 -19.68
N LEU A 120 -1.42 -3.40 -19.90
CA LEU A 120 -0.78 -3.29 -21.22
C LEU A 120 -1.36 -4.29 -22.20
N ASP A 121 -1.52 -5.55 -21.79
CA ASP A 121 -2.08 -6.59 -22.66
C ASP A 121 -3.58 -6.41 -22.88
N LEU A 122 -4.32 -6.00 -21.84
CA LEU A 122 -5.74 -5.69 -22.00
C LEU A 122 -5.96 -4.48 -22.89
N ARG A 123 -5.12 -3.44 -22.81
CA ARG A 123 -5.18 -2.27 -23.71
C ARG A 123 -5.01 -2.71 -25.16
N LYS A 124 -4.01 -3.52 -25.48
CA LYS A 124 -3.79 -4.05 -26.84
C LYS A 124 -5.00 -4.83 -27.34
N TYR A 125 -5.56 -5.71 -26.49
CA TYR A 125 -6.74 -6.51 -26.84
C TYR A 125 -7.97 -5.63 -27.10
N ILE A 126 -8.29 -4.72 -26.18
CA ILE A 126 -9.44 -3.81 -26.31
C ILE A 126 -9.28 -2.92 -27.54
N GLN A 127 -8.09 -2.39 -27.79
CA GLN A 127 -7.82 -1.55 -28.97
C GLN A 127 -8.06 -2.33 -30.28
N SER A 128 -7.51 -3.54 -30.40
CA SER A 128 -7.72 -4.39 -31.58
C SER A 128 -9.21 -4.72 -31.81
N PHE A 129 -9.96 -4.97 -30.74
CA PHE A 129 -11.39 -5.24 -30.81
C PHE A 129 -12.20 -4.01 -31.25
N LEU A 130 -11.90 -2.83 -30.70
CA LEU A 130 -12.61 -1.59 -31.02
C LEU A 130 -12.34 -1.11 -32.45
N GLU A 131 -11.10 -1.26 -32.92
CA GLU A 131 -10.72 -1.00 -34.31
C GLU A 131 -11.48 -1.94 -35.28
N SER A 132 -11.58 -3.23 -34.94
CA SER A 132 -12.31 -4.22 -35.75
C SER A 132 -13.81 -3.94 -35.87
N LYS A 133 -14.43 -3.35 -34.84
CA LYS A 133 -15.87 -3.05 -34.80
C LYS A 133 -16.24 -1.62 -35.18
N LYS A 134 -15.28 -0.80 -35.65
CA LYS A 134 -15.47 0.63 -35.95
C LYS A 134 -16.07 1.45 -34.79
N TYR A 135 -15.84 1.06 -33.53
CA TYR A 135 -16.23 1.88 -32.38
C TYR A 135 -15.21 3.01 -32.17
N SER A 136 -15.32 4.04 -33.01
CA SER A 136 -14.36 5.16 -33.08
C SER A 136 -14.32 6.01 -31.80
N GLY A 137 -15.41 6.09 -31.04
CA GLY A 137 -15.48 6.92 -29.83
C GLY A 137 -14.63 6.40 -28.67
N ILE A 138 -14.74 5.10 -28.35
CA ILE A 138 -14.07 4.48 -27.21
C ILE A 138 -12.59 4.23 -27.51
N SER A 139 -12.27 3.84 -28.74
CA SER A 139 -10.87 3.72 -29.21
C SER A 139 -10.15 5.07 -29.13
N ASN A 140 -10.81 6.16 -29.54
CA ASN A 140 -10.24 7.49 -29.40
C ASN A 140 -10.05 7.91 -27.92
N LEU A 141 -10.92 7.49 -26.99
CA LEU A 141 -10.74 7.77 -25.57
C LEU A 141 -9.51 7.04 -25.00
N LEU A 142 -9.36 5.74 -25.32
CA LEU A 142 -8.20 4.92 -24.92
C LEU A 142 -6.88 5.42 -25.49
N ASN A 143 -6.88 5.93 -26.72
CA ASN A 143 -5.70 6.51 -27.35
C ASN A 143 -5.38 7.92 -26.81
N ARG A 144 -6.38 8.61 -26.25
CA ARG A 144 -6.23 9.92 -25.62
C ARG A 144 -5.92 9.86 -24.13
N PHE A 145 -6.04 8.70 -23.49
CA PHE A 145 -5.71 8.57 -22.07
C PHE A 145 -4.19 8.71 -21.92
N PRO A 146 -3.73 9.81 -21.31
CA PRO A 146 -2.33 10.23 -21.41
C PRO A 146 -1.43 9.56 -20.38
N SER A 147 -2.01 8.95 -19.34
CA SER A 147 -1.32 8.32 -18.23
C SER A 147 -1.32 6.79 -18.35
N TYR A 148 -0.85 6.09 -17.32
CA TYR A 148 -0.75 4.63 -17.27
C TYR A 148 -2.10 3.95 -17.53
N ALA A 149 -2.07 2.91 -18.36
CA ALA A 149 -3.27 2.20 -18.80
C ALA A 149 -4.02 1.52 -17.64
N TRP A 150 -3.29 1.14 -16.58
CA TRP A 150 -3.85 0.49 -15.41
C TRP A 150 -4.84 1.39 -14.68
N GLN A 151 -4.63 2.71 -14.64
CA GLN A 151 -5.51 3.67 -13.97
C GLN A 151 -6.92 3.69 -14.59
N LEU A 152 -7.01 3.49 -15.90
CA LEU A 152 -8.29 3.43 -16.60
C LEU A 152 -9.04 2.10 -16.35
N ILE A 153 -8.30 0.99 -16.27
CA ILE A 153 -8.85 -0.36 -16.23
C ILE A 153 -9.10 -0.81 -14.78
N LEU A 154 -8.08 -0.73 -13.94
CA LEU A 154 -8.07 -1.19 -12.56
C LEU A 154 -8.37 -0.07 -11.57
N GLY A 155 -8.09 1.18 -11.92
CA GLY A 155 -8.39 2.35 -11.07
C GLY A 155 -9.84 2.39 -10.57
N PRO A 156 -10.89 2.12 -11.37
CA PRO A 156 -12.26 2.04 -10.87
C PRO A 156 -12.47 0.97 -9.79
N VAL A 157 -11.81 -0.19 -9.92
CA VAL A 157 -11.88 -1.26 -8.91
C VAL A 157 -11.20 -0.81 -7.61
N PHE A 158 -10.02 -0.17 -7.72
CA PHE A 158 -9.31 0.38 -6.57
C PHE A 158 -10.08 1.51 -5.90
N LEU A 159 -10.75 2.39 -6.65
CA LEU A 159 -11.61 3.43 -6.10
C LEU A 159 -12.80 2.86 -5.31
N VAL A 160 -13.45 1.82 -5.85
CA VAL A 160 -14.55 1.14 -5.14
C VAL A 160 -14.02 0.50 -3.85
N MET A 161 -12.89 -0.21 -3.91
CA MET A 161 -12.28 -0.81 -2.73
C MET A 161 -11.85 0.22 -1.69
N GLY A 162 -11.21 1.31 -2.11
CA GLY A 162 -10.83 2.44 -1.26
C GLY A 162 -12.05 3.08 -0.59
N TYR A 163 -13.16 3.25 -1.31
CA TYR A 163 -14.42 3.75 -0.76
C TYR A 163 -15.02 2.80 0.29
N LEU A 164 -14.99 1.48 0.03
CA LEU A 164 -15.45 0.48 0.99
C LEU A 164 -14.59 0.49 2.26
N ILE A 165 -13.26 0.55 2.13
CA ILE A 165 -12.33 0.68 3.26
C ILE A 165 -12.62 1.96 4.04
N PHE A 166 -12.83 3.09 3.34
CA PHE A 166 -13.15 4.37 3.96
C PHE A 166 -14.39 4.28 4.84
N ILE A 167 -15.52 3.85 4.28
CA ILE A 167 -16.77 3.70 5.05
C ILE A 167 -16.58 2.75 6.22
N PHE A 168 -15.91 1.63 6.00
CA PHE A 168 -15.71 0.63 7.02
C PHE A 168 -14.92 1.18 8.22
N PHE A 169 -13.78 1.81 7.96
CA PHE A 169 -12.94 2.40 9.01
C PHE A 169 -13.58 3.62 9.65
N TRP A 170 -14.27 4.47 8.87
CA TRP A 170 -14.95 5.64 9.40
C TRP A 170 -15.95 5.31 10.52
N ASN A 171 -16.65 4.19 10.36
CA ASN A 171 -17.62 3.68 11.33
C ASN A 171 -16.97 2.90 12.48
N LYS A 172 -15.79 2.31 12.27
CA LYS A 172 -15.12 1.47 13.27
C LYS A 172 -14.21 2.26 14.22
N LEU A 173 -13.55 3.30 13.72
CA LEU A 173 -12.60 4.10 14.49
C LEU A 173 -13.32 4.99 15.52
N LYS A 174 -12.99 4.84 16.81
CA LYS A 174 -13.69 5.54 17.90
C LYS A 174 -13.13 6.92 18.21
N THR A 175 -11.80 7.10 18.13
CA THR A 175 -11.15 8.33 18.57
C THR A 175 -10.80 9.24 17.39
N VAL A 176 -10.97 10.55 17.60
CA VAL A 176 -10.63 11.58 16.59
C VAL A 176 -9.18 11.46 16.15
N LYS A 177 -8.26 11.19 17.09
CA LYS A 177 -6.82 11.03 16.78
C LYS A 177 -6.56 9.91 15.76
N ILE A 178 -7.21 8.75 15.91
CA ILE A 178 -7.01 7.63 14.97
C ILE A 178 -7.72 7.92 13.65
N LYS A 179 -8.90 8.56 13.66
CA LYS A 179 -9.55 9.02 12.43
C LYS A 179 -8.69 10.00 11.64
N LEU A 180 -8.06 10.97 12.30
CA LEU A 180 -7.16 11.91 11.64
C LEU A 180 -5.95 11.20 11.03
N MET A 181 -5.37 10.23 11.75
CA MET A 181 -4.25 9.44 11.22
C MET A 181 -4.64 8.63 9.97
N PHE A 182 -5.84 8.03 9.98
CA PHE A 182 -6.41 7.34 8.83
C PHE A 182 -6.73 8.28 7.66
N LEU A 183 -7.26 9.48 7.95
CA LEU A 183 -7.48 10.49 6.91
C LEU A 183 -6.16 10.99 6.32
N SER A 184 -5.13 11.14 7.14
CA SER A 184 -3.78 11.49 6.68
C SER A 184 -3.20 10.42 5.78
N SER A 185 -3.37 9.13 6.10
CA SER A 185 -2.91 8.06 5.18
C SER A 185 -3.61 8.13 3.83
N ILE A 186 -4.93 8.35 3.81
CA ILE A 186 -5.67 8.49 2.54
C ILE A 186 -5.20 9.74 1.78
N LEU A 187 -5.01 10.86 2.46
CA LEU A 187 -4.58 12.10 1.83
C LEU A 187 -3.21 11.95 1.18
N PHE A 188 -2.24 11.35 1.87
CA PHE A 188 -0.91 11.14 1.31
C PHE A 188 -0.92 10.17 0.15
N LEU A 189 -1.71 9.09 0.22
CA LEU A 189 -1.86 8.15 -0.89
C LEU A 189 -2.50 8.84 -2.11
N ILE A 190 -3.57 9.62 -1.93
CA ILE A 190 -4.18 10.38 -3.04
C ILE A 190 -3.18 11.37 -3.64
N LEU A 191 -2.37 12.04 -2.80
CA LEU A 191 -1.35 12.97 -3.29
C LEU A 191 -0.30 12.26 -4.13
N ALA A 192 0.17 11.09 -3.69
CA ALA A 192 1.13 10.29 -4.45
C ALA A 192 0.54 9.80 -5.78
N GLU A 193 -0.66 9.22 -5.77
CA GLU A 193 -1.36 8.75 -6.98
C GLU A 193 -1.65 9.88 -7.98
N VAL A 194 -1.90 11.10 -7.50
CA VAL A 194 -2.05 12.28 -8.36
C VAL A 194 -0.69 12.68 -8.95
N MET A 195 0.40 12.55 -8.21
CA MET A 195 1.75 12.77 -8.73
C MET A 195 2.11 11.73 -9.79
N ASP A 196 1.86 10.44 -9.53
CA ASP A 196 2.03 9.33 -10.48
C ASP A 196 1.25 9.59 -11.77
N PHE A 197 -0.02 10.00 -11.65
CA PHE A 197 -0.84 10.37 -12.80
C PHE A 197 -0.24 11.53 -13.61
N ILE A 198 0.24 12.58 -12.93
CA ILE A 198 0.83 13.75 -13.58
C ILE A 198 2.14 13.37 -14.29
N GLU A 199 2.96 12.53 -13.67
CA GLU A 199 4.17 11.98 -14.27
C GLU A 199 3.84 11.15 -15.52
N GLY A 200 2.81 10.32 -15.45
CA GLY A 200 2.30 9.52 -16.57
C GLY A 200 2.00 10.35 -17.82
N LEU A 201 1.69 11.65 -17.69
CA LEU A 201 1.49 12.59 -18.80
C LEU A 201 2.77 12.91 -19.61
N ASN A 202 3.91 12.36 -19.19
CA ASN A 202 5.27 12.34 -19.76
C ASN A 202 5.65 13.52 -20.67
N GLU A 203 5.16 13.63 -21.91
CA GLU A 203 5.53 14.75 -22.80
C GLU A 203 5.08 16.12 -22.29
N SER A 204 3.88 16.22 -21.74
CA SER A 204 3.36 17.50 -21.24
C SER A 204 4.08 17.93 -19.97
N PHE A 205 4.35 16.96 -19.09
CA PHE A 205 5.05 17.18 -17.83
C PHE A 205 6.53 17.54 -18.06
N LEU A 206 7.24 16.78 -18.90
CA LEU A 206 8.61 17.08 -19.31
C LEU A 206 8.75 18.48 -19.92
N THR A 207 7.81 18.85 -20.80
CA THR A 207 7.80 20.18 -21.42
C THR A 207 7.56 21.29 -20.39
N PHE A 208 6.65 21.08 -19.44
CA PHE A 208 6.39 22.01 -18.35
C PHE A 208 7.64 22.21 -17.48
N VAL A 209 8.30 21.14 -17.03
CA VAL A 209 9.50 21.25 -16.18
C VAL A 209 10.65 21.94 -16.90
N LYS A 210 10.85 21.65 -18.20
CA LYS A 210 11.86 22.31 -19.05
C LYS A 210 11.69 23.82 -19.14
N GLN A 211 10.49 24.38 -18.92
CA GLN A 211 10.29 25.83 -18.90
C GLN A 211 10.94 26.51 -17.69
N TYR A 212 11.19 25.77 -16.60
CA TYR A 212 11.66 26.32 -15.34
C TYR A 212 13.10 25.90 -14.98
N THR A 213 13.64 24.85 -15.59
CA THR A 213 15.01 24.39 -15.30
C THR A 213 15.65 23.58 -16.43
N ASP A 214 16.95 23.83 -16.64
CA ASP A 214 17.79 23.01 -17.54
C ASP A 214 18.13 21.63 -16.93
N ASN A 215 17.99 21.47 -15.61
CA ASN A 215 18.31 20.23 -14.90
C ASN A 215 17.06 19.36 -14.71
N THR A 216 16.30 19.15 -15.79
CA THR A 216 15.00 18.47 -15.79
C THR A 216 15.06 17.08 -15.14
N THR A 217 16.09 16.27 -15.45
CA THR A 217 16.22 14.91 -14.92
C THR A 217 16.34 14.86 -13.41
N SER A 218 17.08 15.81 -12.81
CA SER A 218 17.24 15.87 -11.36
C SER A 218 15.95 16.27 -10.64
N VAL A 219 15.19 17.20 -11.25
CA VAL A 219 13.91 17.65 -10.70
C VAL A 219 12.87 16.53 -10.76
N ILE A 220 12.79 15.82 -11.89
CA ILE A 220 11.88 14.68 -12.03
C ILE A 220 12.24 13.58 -11.04
N HIS A 221 13.52 13.25 -10.90
CA HIS A 221 13.94 12.26 -9.90
C HIS A 221 13.56 12.67 -8.47
N LEU A 222 13.69 13.95 -8.10
CA LEU A 222 13.26 14.42 -6.79
C LEU A 222 11.73 14.31 -6.59
N ILE A 223 10.95 14.57 -7.64
CA ILE A 223 9.50 14.41 -7.63
C ILE A 223 9.12 12.93 -7.42
N MET A 224 9.72 12.01 -8.17
CA MET A 224 9.53 10.56 -7.99
C MET A 224 9.90 10.11 -6.58
N VAL A 225 11.05 10.54 -6.04
CA VAL A 225 11.47 10.19 -4.67
C VAL A 225 10.49 10.72 -3.63
N PHE A 226 9.93 11.91 -3.86
CA PHE A 226 8.94 12.49 -2.95
C PHE A 226 7.61 11.75 -3.02
N GLU A 227 7.15 11.40 -4.21
CA GLU A 227 5.96 10.58 -4.46
C GLU A 227 6.04 9.24 -3.72
N GLU A 228 7.09 8.47 -3.97
CA GLU A 228 7.33 7.16 -3.35
C GLU A 228 7.43 7.24 -1.82
N PHE A 229 8.05 8.31 -1.30
CA PHE A 229 8.04 8.57 0.13
C PHE A 229 6.63 8.81 0.68
N LEU A 230 5.79 9.57 -0.03
CA LEU A 230 4.40 9.78 0.36
C LEU A 230 3.60 8.48 0.37
N GLU A 231 3.84 7.57 -0.59
CA GLU A 231 3.21 6.26 -0.62
C GLU A 231 3.61 5.40 0.58
N MET A 232 4.91 5.18 0.79
CA MET A 232 5.42 4.43 1.94
C MET A 232 4.89 5.01 3.26
N PHE A 233 4.93 6.33 3.41
CA PHE A 233 4.47 7.01 4.61
C PHE A 233 2.95 6.86 4.81
N ALA A 234 2.16 6.93 3.74
CA ALA A 234 0.73 6.67 3.77
C ALA A 234 0.43 5.24 4.25
N ILE A 235 1.12 4.25 3.70
CA ILE A 235 1.01 2.84 4.07
C ILE A 235 1.42 2.63 5.53
N THR A 236 2.49 3.29 6.01
CA THR A 236 2.89 3.28 7.43
C THR A 236 1.77 3.81 8.33
N LEU A 237 1.19 4.97 8.02
CA LEU A 237 0.10 5.53 8.83
C LEU A 237 -1.13 4.61 8.85
N PHE A 238 -1.46 3.99 7.71
CA PHE A 238 -2.54 3.04 7.62
C PHE A 238 -2.24 1.76 8.41
N PHE A 239 -1.02 1.22 8.30
CA PHE A 239 -0.57 0.07 9.06
C PHE A 239 -0.65 0.30 10.58
N ILE A 240 -0.23 1.47 11.05
CA ILE A 240 -0.37 1.85 12.47
C ILE A 240 -1.84 1.94 12.90
N THR A 241 -2.73 2.37 12.00
CA THR A 241 -4.18 2.35 12.23
C THR A 241 -4.69 0.92 12.40
N CYS A 242 -4.27 0.00 11.52
CA CYS A 242 -4.62 -1.41 11.57
C CYS A 242 -4.08 -2.11 12.83
N LEU A 243 -2.85 -1.82 13.24
CA LEU A 243 -2.27 -2.35 14.48
C LEU A 243 -3.07 -1.93 15.73
N LYS A 244 -3.55 -0.68 15.78
CA LYS A 244 -4.40 -0.23 16.90
C LYS A 244 -5.70 -1.00 16.98
N ILE A 245 -6.34 -1.25 15.84
CA ILE A 245 -7.54 -2.09 15.76
C ILE A 245 -7.22 -3.50 16.23
N LEU A 246 -6.12 -4.09 15.76
CA LEU A 246 -5.71 -5.43 16.19
C LEU A 246 -5.55 -5.51 17.71
N PHE A 247 -4.81 -4.60 18.32
CA PHE A 247 -4.63 -4.60 19.77
C PHE A 247 -5.93 -4.36 20.54
N GLU A 248 -6.85 -3.53 20.02
CA GLU A 248 -8.18 -3.36 20.61
C GLU A 248 -8.99 -4.68 20.59
N GLU A 249 -8.96 -5.41 19.47
CA GLU A 249 -9.66 -6.69 19.36
C GLU A 249 -8.99 -7.81 20.19
N LEU A 250 -7.65 -7.81 20.27
CA LEU A 250 -6.88 -8.70 21.13
C LEU A 250 -7.20 -8.49 22.61
N ASN A 251 -7.34 -7.25 23.06
CA ASN A 251 -7.68 -6.93 24.44
C ASN A 251 -9.08 -7.42 24.84
N ASN A 252 -9.98 -7.59 23.88
CA ASN A 252 -11.31 -8.15 24.12
C ASN A 252 -11.31 -9.69 24.16
N CYS A 253 -10.19 -10.34 23.85
CA CYS A 253 -10.07 -11.79 23.77
C CYS A 253 -9.51 -12.42 25.05
N ASN A 254 -10.18 -13.44 25.56
CA ASN A 254 -9.62 -14.33 26.59
C ASN A 254 -8.84 -15.48 25.92
N PHE A 255 -7.51 -15.40 25.93
CA PHE A 255 -6.67 -16.48 25.42
C PHE A 255 -6.62 -17.65 26.41
N LYS A 256 -7.03 -18.84 25.96
CA LYS A 256 -6.79 -20.10 26.66
C LYS A 256 -5.83 -20.95 25.83
N ILE A 257 -4.64 -21.21 26.35
CA ILE A 257 -3.72 -22.19 25.77
C ILE A 257 -4.26 -23.58 26.11
N ILE A 258 -4.68 -24.32 25.09
CA ILE A 258 -5.12 -25.72 25.24
C ILE A 258 -3.95 -26.59 24.82
N ASN A 259 -3.26 -27.21 25.78
CA ASN A 259 -2.29 -28.26 25.47
C ASN A 259 -3.06 -29.50 25.03
N SER A 260 -3.12 -29.76 23.73
CA SER A 260 -3.63 -31.03 23.21
C SER A 260 -2.55 -32.10 23.33
N VAL A 261 -2.26 -32.55 24.56
CA VAL A 261 -1.56 -33.83 24.75
C VAL A 261 -2.61 -34.85 25.12
N ASN A 262 -3.20 -35.47 24.10
CA ASN A 262 -3.91 -36.75 24.22
C ASN A 262 -3.50 -37.62 23.03
N TYR A 263 -2.26 -38.13 23.08
CA TYR A 263 -1.94 -39.35 22.36
C TYR A 263 -2.74 -40.47 23.04
N LYS A 264 -3.82 -40.91 22.40
CA LYS A 264 -4.55 -42.13 22.78
C LYS A 264 -3.54 -43.28 22.81
N LYS A 265 -3.50 -43.99 23.94
CA LYS A 265 -2.93 -45.34 24.05
C LYS A 265 -3.70 -46.31 23.18
#